data_AF-A0A7K1YBP0-F1
#
_entry.id   AF-A0A7K1YBP0-F1
#
_cell.length_a   1.000
_cell.length_b   1.000
_cell.length_c   1.000
_cell.angle_alpha   90.00
_cell.angle_beta   90.00
_cell.angle_gamma   90.00
#
_symmetry.space_group_name_H-M   'P 1'
#
loop_
_entity.id
_entity.type
_entity.pdbx_description
1 polymer ?
#
loop_
_entity_poly.entity_id
_entity_poly.type
_entity_poly.pdbx_seq_one_letter_code
_entity_poly.pdbx_strand_id
1 'polypeptide(L)'
;MNTTNKQNRNCRKRKPTKLPYYHVQQTLPLGETPAVRASLRTEGLLELVTADLREVYYYKVDQNKKRKDFCAVGWPNENGGWEIRHPNFTGCLGPKGMTFISGEAGHLVIFEDFTAYLYWRYFNKQYYPNILILNYPEFLSAAKIRALKFNSVTVCFNQEQITLIKSSGDGFDPINAAA
;
A
#
# COMPACT_ATOMS: atom_id res chain seq x y z
N MET A 1 -17.98 -35.37 -44.56
CA MET A 1 -19.10 -34.51 -44.12
C MET A 1 -19.13 -34.51 -42.60
N ASN A 2 -18.95 -33.34 -42.01
CA ASN A 2 -18.77 -33.09 -40.58
C ASN A 2 -20.12 -33.06 -39.84
N THR A 3 -20.17 -33.56 -38.61
CA THR A 3 -21.16 -33.08 -37.61
C THR A 3 -20.53 -33.04 -36.23
N THR A 4 -20.24 -31.81 -35.79
CA THR A 4 -19.61 -31.45 -34.52
C THR A 4 -20.67 -31.35 -33.43
N ASN A 5 -20.59 -32.23 -32.42
CA ASN A 5 -21.48 -32.18 -31.26
C ASN A 5 -20.91 -31.18 -30.23
N LYS A 6 -21.39 -29.92 -30.28
CA LYS A 6 -20.93 -28.84 -29.40
C LYS A 6 -21.72 -28.88 -28.09
N GLN A 7 -21.20 -29.57 -27.08
CA GLN A 7 -21.77 -29.56 -25.74
C GLN A 7 -21.75 -28.13 -25.16
N ASN A 8 -22.94 -27.66 -24.82
CA ASN A 8 -23.20 -26.34 -24.27
C ASN A 8 -22.73 -26.30 -22.81
N ARG A 9 -21.51 -25.78 -22.57
CA ARG A 9 -21.00 -25.57 -21.21
C ARG A 9 -21.75 -24.39 -20.58
N ASN A 10 -22.73 -24.71 -19.74
CA ASN A 10 -23.37 -23.72 -18.87
C ASN A 10 -22.34 -23.13 -17.91
N CYS A 11 -21.71 -22.02 -18.30
CA CYS A 11 -20.95 -21.17 -17.40
C CYS A 11 -21.91 -20.61 -16.35
N ARG A 12 -21.91 -21.19 -15.15
CA ARG A 12 -22.57 -20.59 -13.98
C ARG A 12 -22.02 -19.16 -13.83
N LYS A 13 -22.85 -18.15 -14.11
CA LYS A 13 -22.51 -16.75 -13.86
C LYS A 13 -22.14 -16.65 -12.38
N ARG A 14 -20.88 -16.37 -12.07
CA ARG A 14 -20.44 -16.11 -10.70
C ARG A 14 -21.28 -14.95 -10.18
N LYS A 15 -22.09 -15.21 -9.14
CA LYS A 15 -22.75 -14.12 -8.40
C LYS A 15 -21.63 -13.22 -7.87
N PRO A 16 -21.73 -11.89 -8.01
CA PRO A 16 -20.74 -11.00 -7.41
C PRO A 16 -20.67 -11.33 -5.92
N THR A 17 -19.50 -11.72 -5.42
CA THR A 17 -19.30 -11.88 -3.98
C THR A 17 -19.53 -10.49 -3.39
N LYS A 18 -20.67 -10.25 -2.72
CA LYS A 18 -20.86 -9.03 -1.92
C LYS A 18 -19.66 -8.99 -0.99
N LEU A 19 -18.75 -8.00 -1.15
CA LEU A 19 -17.63 -7.88 -0.23
C LEU A 19 -18.22 -7.85 1.18
N PRO A 20 -17.74 -8.67 2.12
CA PRO A 20 -18.21 -8.58 3.49
C PRO A 20 -17.92 -7.16 3.96
N TYR A 21 -18.96 -6.45 4.41
CA TYR A 21 -18.81 -5.13 5.01
C TYR A 21 -17.93 -5.29 6.26
N TYR A 22 -16.68 -4.85 6.14
CA TYR A 22 -15.76 -4.79 7.25
C TYR A 22 -15.94 -3.47 7.98
N HIS A 23 -15.90 -3.52 9.31
CA HIS A 23 -16.00 -2.35 10.17
C HIS A 23 -14.72 -2.23 10.98
N VAL A 24 -14.02 -1.12 10.84
CA VAL A 24 -12.87 -0.77 11.70
C VAL A 24 -13.42 -0.35 13.05
N GLN A 25 -13.04 -1.07 14.10
CA GLN A 25 -13.46 -0.78 15.46
C GLN A 25 -12.48 0.15 16.17
N GLN A 26 -11.19 -0.14 16.03
CA GLN A 26 -10.14 0.59 16.73
C GLN A 26 -8.82 0.46 15.97
N THR A 27 -7.98 1.48 16.11
CA THR A 27 -6.58 1.42 15.71
C THR A 27 -5.69 1.77 16.89
N LEU A 28 -4.56 1.09 16.99
CA LEU A 28 -3.52 1.34 18.00
C LEU A 28 -2.19 1.55 17.30
N PRO A 29 -1.27 2.37 17.83
CA PRO A 29 0.12 2.37 17.39
C PRO A 29 0.69 0.95 17.35
N LEU A 30 1.44 0.62 16.30
CA LEU A 30 1.97 -0.73 16.12
C LEU A 30 2.96 -1.08 17.24
N GLY A 31 2.75 -2.22 17.90
CA GLY A 31 3.59 -2.67 19.01
C GLY A 31 3.17 -2.10 20.36
N GLU A 32 1.98 -1.53 20.49
CA GLU A 32 1.36 -1.20 21.79
C GLU A 32 0.98 -2.47 22.55
N THR A 33 0.42 -3.46 21.85
CA THR A 33 0.02 -4.73 22.45
C THR A 33 1.26 -5.56 22.80
N PRO A 34 1.42 -6.07 24.05
CA PRO A 34 2.59 -6.84 24.45
C PRO A 34 2.91 -8.04 23.55
N ALA A 35 1.88 -8.74 23.06
CA ALA A 35 2.04 -9.86 22.13
C ALA A 35 2.60 -9.43 20.77
N VAL A 36 2.08 -8.33 20.22
CA VAL A 36 2.55 -7.78 18.93
C VAL A 36 3.98 -7.27 19.07
N ARG A 37 4.26 -6.53 20.16
CA ARG A 37 5.62 -6.06 20.47
C ARG A 37 6.63 -7.20 20.58
N ALA A 38 6.26 -8.29 21.24
CA ALA A 38 7.11 -9.47 21.37
C ALA A 38 7.38 -10.14 20.01
N SER A 39 6.35 -10.27 19.15
CA SER A 39 6.51 -10.83 17.80
C SER A 39 7.45 -9.99 16.94
N LEU A 40 7.22 -8.67 16.89
CA LEU A 40 8.06 -7.74 16.12
C LEU A 40 9.51 -7.75 16.59
N ARG A 41 9.74 -7.92 17.90
CA ARG A 41 11.09 -8.04 18.46
C ARG A 41 11.77 -9.34 18.03
N THR A 42 11.07 -10.47 18.12
CA THR A 42 11.60 -11.78 17.71
C THR A 42 11.93 -11.81 16.22
N GLU A 43 11.12 -11.15 15.39
CA GLU A 43 11.31 -11.07 13.94
C GLU A 43 12.32 -9.99 13.52
N GLY A 44 12.84 -9.19 14.46
CA GLY A 44 13.76 -8.07 14.16
C GLY A 44 13.10 -6.90 13.41
N LEU A 45 11.78 -6.87 13.32
CA LEU A 45 11.02 -5.88 12.57
C LEU A 45 10.69 -4.63 13.40
N LEU A 46 11.00 -4.63 14.70
CA LEU A 46 10.68 -3.50 15.58
C LEU A 46 11.29 -2.18 15.09
N GLU A 47 12.46 -2.21 14.46
CA GLU A 47 13.11 -1.03 13.88
C GLU A 47 12.46 -0.54 12.58
N LEU A 48 11.66 -1.37 11.93
CA LEU A 48 10.91 -1.03 10.72
C LEU A 48 9.55 -0.41 11.04
N VAL A 49 9.16 -0.39 12.32
CA VAL A 49 7.89 0.20 12.74
C VAL A 49 7.96 1.71 12.53
N THR A 50 7.28 2.19 11.50
CA THR A 50 7.08 3.62 11.28
C THR A 50 5.86 4.11 12.07
N ALA A 51 5.81 5.43 12.33
CA ALA A 51 4.70 6.05 13.04
C ALA A 51 3.34 5.89 12.33
N ASP A 52 3.35 5.54 11.04
CA ASP A 52 2.16 5.36 10.21
C ASP A 52 1.56 3.95 10.32
N LEU A 53 2.34 2.98 10.81
CA LEU A 53 1.85 1.62 11.04
C LEU A 53 0.98 1.56 12.30
N ARG A 54 -0.12 0.84 12.18
CA ARG A 54 -1.12 0.64 13.21
C ARG A 54 -1.50 -0.83 13.33
N GLU A 55 -1.83 -1.25 14.54
CA GLU A 55 -2.65 -2.43 14.78
C GLU A 55 -4.11 -2.03 14.47
N VAL A 56 -4.70 -2.64 13.45
CA VAL A 56 -6.08 -2.36 13.04
C VAL A 56 -6.97 -3.50 13.48
N TYR A 57 -7.90 -3.19 14.38
CA TYR A 57 -8.92 -4.11 14.86
C TYR A 57 -10.21 -3.87 14.09
N TYR A 58 -10.66 -4.90 13.38
CA TYR A 58 -11.83 -4.81 12.51
C TYR A 58 -12.65 -6.09 12.58
N TYR A 59 -13.93 -6.01 12.26
CA TYR A 59 -14.81 -7.17 12.25
C TYR A 59 -15.63 -7.25 10.99
N LYS A 60 -16.13 -8.44 10.69
CA LYS A 60 -17.17 -8.66 9.69
C LYS A 60 -18.36 -9.36 10.30
N VAL A 61 -19.54 -9.04 9.81
CA VAL A 61 -20.77 -9.75 10.15
C VAL A 61 -21.16 -10.62 8.96
N ASP A 62 -21.29 -11.91 9.17
CA ASP A 62 -21.71 -12.83 8.10
C ASP A 62 -23.23 -12.79 7.86
N GLN A 63 -23.67 -13.55 6.85
CA GLN A 63 -25.09 -13.65 6.49
C GLN A 63 -25.99 -14.19 7.62
N ASN A 64 -25.41 -14.88 8.60
CA ASN A 64 -26.11 -15.42 9.76
C ASN A 64 -26.03 -14.47 10.97
N LYS A 65 -25.65 -13.19 10.75
CA LYS A 65 -25.44 -12.18 11.78
C LYS A 65 -24.34 -12.55 12.78
N LYS A 66 -23.45 -13.49 12.45
CA LYS A 66 -22.32 -13.83 13.32
C LYS A 66 -21.17 -12.87 13.09
N ARG A 67 -20.73 -12.24 14.17
CA ARG A 67 -19.55 -11.38 14.19
C ARG A 67 -18.28 -12.23 14.20
N LYS A 68 -17.32 -11.84 13.37
CA LYS A 68 -15.95 -12.37 13.40
C LYS A 68 -14.96 -11.20 13.45
N ASP A 69 -14.18 -11.18 14.50
CA ASP A 69 -13.16 -10.17 14.77
C ASP A 69 -11.80 -10.57 14.17
N PHE A 70 -11.04 -9.55 13.78
CA PHE A 70 -9.73 -9.65 13.17
C PHE A 70 -8.82 -8.54 13.72
N CYS A 71 -7.53 -8.83 13.72
CA CYS A 71 -6.48 -7.87 13.99
C CYS A 71 -5.42 -8.03 12.89
N ALA A 72 -4.94 -6.92 12.36
CA ALA A 72 -3.92 -6.91 11.32
C ALA A 72 -3.03 -5.67 11.44
N VAL A 73 -1.91 -5.69 10.74
CA VAL A 73 -1.10 -4.48 10.55
C VAL A 73 -1.75 -3.67 9.43
N GLY A 74 -1.84 -2.36 9.59
CA GLY A 74 -2.36 -1.49 8.56
C GLY A 74 -1.90 -0.05 8.66
N TRP A 75 -2.17 0.72 7.62
CA TRP A 75 -1.84 2.13 7.52
C TRP A 75 -2.97 2.88 6.80
N PRO A 76 -3.20 4.17 7.12
CA PRO A 76 -4.23 4.96 6.45
C PRO A 76 -3.83 5.31 5.02
N ASN A 77 -4.83 5.46 4.15
CA ASN A 77 -4.67 6.07 2.83
C ASN A 77 -5.35 7.45 2.75
N GLU A 78 -5.03 8.23 1.73
CA GLU A 78 -5.53 9.60 1.54
C GLU A 78 -7.03 9.69 1.30
N ASN A 79 -7.68 8.59 0.91
CA ASN A 79 -9.12 8.53 0.65
C ASN A 79 -9.93 8.11 1.89
N GLY A 80 -9.30 8.06 3.06
CA GLY A 80 -9.93 7.71 4.33
C GLY A 80 -10.17 6.20 4.52
N GLY A 81 -9.60 5.35 3.66
CA GLY A 81 -9.54 3.91 3.85
C GLY A 81 -8.30 3.48 4.63
N TRP A 82 -8.26 2.18 4.92
CA TRP A 82 -7.16 1.52 5.61
C TRP A 82 -6.58 0.42 4.73
N GLU A 83 -5.30 0.50 4.42
CA GLU A 83 -4.57 -0.61 3.83
C GLU A 83 -4.22 -1.61 4.92
N ILE A 84 -4.46 -2.89 4.66
CA ILE A 84 -4.32 -3.98 5.62
C ILE A 84 -3.39 -5.05 5.07
N ARG A 85 -2.51 -5.53 5.95
CA ARG A 85 -1.66 -6.69 5.72
C ARG A 85 -1.77 -7.66 6.88
N HIS A 86 -2.22 -8.87 6.57
CA HIS A 86 -2.34 -10.01 7.46
C HIS A 86 -1.92 -11.26 6.68
N PRO A 87 -1.32 -12.29 7.31
CA PRO A 87 -0.86 -13.50 6.60
C PRO A 87 -1.91 -14.15 5.69
N ASN A 88 -3.18 -14.08 6.09
CA ASN A 88 -4.31 -14.66 5.35
C ASN A 88 -5.12 -13.63 4.54
N PHE A 89 -4.76 -12.34 4.60
CA PHE A 89 -5.52 -11.28 3.94
C PHE A 89 -4.67 -10.03 3.72
N THR A 90 -4.54 -9.61 2.46
CA THR A 90 -3.97 -8.31 2.09
C THR A 90 -5.00 -7.56 1.24
N GLY A 91 -5.28 -6.30 1.57
CA GLY A 91 -6.24 -5.47 0.85
C GLY A 91 -6.63 -4.20 1.60
N CYS A 92 -7.64 -3.48 1.12
CA CYS A 92 -8.12 -2.24 1.73
C CYS A 92 -9.46 -2.42 2.44
N LEU A 93 -9.63 -1.76 3.59
CA LEU A 93 -10.91 -1.53 4.26
C LEU A 93 -11.38 -0.10 3.93
N GLY A 94 -12.52 0.02 3.25
CA GLY A 94 -13.02 1.30 2.77
C GLY A 94 -12.45 1.68 1.41
N PRO A 95 -12.47 2.98 1.04
CA PRO A 95 -11.99 3.45 -0.25
C PRO A 95 -10.48 3.22 -0.39
N LYS A 96 -10.04 2.61 -1.49
CA LYS A 96 -8.61 2.53 -1.82
C LYS A 96 -8.06 3.93 -2.06
N GLY A 97 -6.78 4.13 -1.75
CA GLY A 97 -6.09 5.38 -2.02
C GLY A 97 -4.57 5.20 -2.03
N MET A 98 -3.86 6.23 -2.48
CA MET A 98 -2.42 6.36 -2.21
C MET A 98 -2.19 6.72 -0.74
N THR A 99 -0.98 6.53 -0.24
CA THR A 99 -0.54 7.02 1.07
C THR A 99 0.54 8.08 0.84
N PHE A 100 0.40 9.24 1.47
CA PHE A 100 1.38 10.32 1.40
C PHE A 100 1.94 10.60 2.79
N ILE A 101 3.26 10.60 2.92
CA ILE A 101 3.97 10.93 4.15
C ILE A 101 4.79 12.18 3.87
N SER A 102 4.51 13.25 4.60
CA SER A 102 5.21 14.53 4.42
C SER A 102 6.62 14.45 4.98
N GLY A 103 7.57 15.02 4.24
CA GLY A 103 8.97 15.15 4.64
C GLY A 103 9.51 16.54 4.34
N GLU A 104 10.79 16.63 4.05
CA GLU A 104 11.51 17.83 3.64
C GLU A 104 11.06 18.30 2.25
N ALA A 105 11.03 19.63 2.05
CA ALA A 105 10.52 20.22 0.82
C ALA A 105 11.42 19.92 -0.40
N GLY A 106 10.80 19.72 -1.56
CA GLY A 106 11.48 19.75 -2.87
C GLY A 106 11.78 18.41 -3.54
N HIS A 107 11.77 17.30 -2.80
CA HIS A 107 11.99 15.95 -3.34
C HIS A 107 10.83 14.99 -2.98
N LEU A 108 10.43 14.16 -3.94
CA LEU A 108 9.41 13.11 -3.79
C LEU A 108 9.99 11.74 -4.09
N VAL A 109 9.77 10.76 -3.23
CA VAL A 109 10.05 9.35 -3.50
C VAL A 109 8.74 8.58 -3.65
N ILE A 110 8.59 7.85 -4.75
CA ILE A 110 7.39 7.09 -5.09
C ILE A 110 7.67 5.60 -4.94
N PHE A 111 6.81 4.88 -4.22
CA PHE A 111 6.88 3.43 -4.01
C PHE A 111 5.65 2.72 -4.58
N GLU A 112 5.82 1.51 -5.10
CA GLU A 112 4.72 0.64 -5.53
C GLU A 112 3.80 0.28 -4.35
N ASP A 113 4.40 -0.19 -3.26
CA ASP A 113 3.69 -0.62 -2.07
C ASP A 113 4.42 -0.19 -0.79
N PHE A 114 3.76 -0.43 0.35
CA PHE A 114 4.32 -0.08 1.64
C PHE A 114 5.52 -0.95 2.03
N THR A 115 5.62 -2.16 1.47
CA THR A 115 6.78 -3.05 1.71
C THR A 115 8.05 -2.45 1.14
N ALA A 116 8.01 -1.96 -0.11
CA ALA A 116 9.12 -1.29 -0.76
C ALA A 116 9.54 -0.04 0.01
N TYR A 117 8.57 0.73 0.51
CA TYR A 117 8.83 1.87 1.39
C TYR A 117 9.57 1.45 2.67
N LEU A 118 9.09 0.42 3.38
CA LEU A 118 9.73 -0.05 4.62
C LEU A 118 11.15 -0.55 4.39
N TYR A 119 11.37 -1.30 3.32
CA TYR A 119 12.71 -1.77 2.95
C TYR A 119 13.65 -0.59 2.69
N TRP A 120 13.21 0.38 1.89
CA TRP A 120 13.99 1.59 1.63
C TRP A 120 14.25 2.39 2.91
N ARG A 121 13.24 2.55 3.78
CA ARG A 121 13.33 3.31 5.03
C ARG A 121 14.33 2.68 6.01
N TYR A 122 14.47 1.36 6.02
CA TYR A 122 15.46 0.65 6.83
C TYR A 122 16.89 1.12 6.56
N PHE A 123 17.24 1.33 5.30
CA PHE A 123 18.59 1.79 4.89
C PHE A 123 18.73 3.31 4.92
N ASN A 124 17.62 4.06 4.86
CA ASN A 124 17.60 5.52 4.74
C ASN A 124 17.07 6.21 6.01
N LYS A 125 17.51 5.76 7.21
CA LYS A 125 16.96 6.19 8.51
C LYS A 125 17.06 7.70 8.79
N GLN A 126 18.06 8.37 8.23
CA GLN A 126 18.31 9.81 8.44
C GLN A 126 17.76 10.71 7.32
N TYR A 127 17.15 10.11 6.29
CA TYR A 127 16.62 10.84 5.15
C TYR A 127 15.09 10.89 5.20
N TYR A 128 14.52 12.08 5.09
CA TYR A 128 13.09 12.35 5.27
C TYR A 128 12.49 13.08 4.06
N PRO A 129 12.50 12.53 2.84
CA PRO A 129 11.85 13.17 1.70
C PRO A 129 10.33 13.05 1.79
N ASN A 130 9.60 13.73 0.90
CA ASN A 130 8.18 13.43 0.74
C ASN A 130 8.04 12.02 0.16
N ILE A 131 7.15 11.23 0.73
CA ILE A 131 6.90 9.85 0.29
C ILE A 131 5.51 9.76 -0.30
N LEU A 132 5.39 9.14 -1.46
CA LEU A 132 4.11 8.74 -2.03
C LEU A 132 4.12 7.24 -2.30
N ILE A 133 3.18 6.52 -1.69
CA ILE A 133 3.03 5.08 -1.85
C ILE A 133 1.78 4.85 -2.69
N LEU A 134 1.92 4.17 -3.82
CA LEU A 134 0.81 3.95 -4.74
C LEU A 134 -0.29 3.08 -4.11
N ASN A 135 0.10 2.04 -3.35
CA ASN A 135 -0.73 0.96 -2.81
C ASN A 135 -1.39 0.08 -3.88
N TYR A 136 -1.81 0.67 -5.02
CA TYR A 136 -2.42 -0.01 -6.15
C TYR A 136 -1.95 0.60 -7.48
N PRO A 137 -1.78 -0.21 -8.54
CA PRO A 137 -1.32 0.25 -9.85
C PRO A 137 -2.29 1.23 -10.52
N GLU A 138 -3.57 1.18 -10.16
CA GLU A 138 -4.62 2.09 -10.66
C GLU A 138 -4.35 3.57 -10.35
N PHE A 139 -3.50 3.87 -9.35
CA PHE A 139 -3.15 5.24 -8.98
C PHE A 139 -1.95 5.83 -9.73
N LEU A 140 -1.33 5.08 -10.64
CA LEU A 140 -0.13 5.52 -11.37
C LEU A 140 -0.33 6.86 -12.10
N SER A 141 -1.47 7.05 -12.78
CA SER A 141 -1.77 8.29 -13.49
C SER A 141 -1.90 9.49 -12.54
N ALA A 142 -2.55 9.30 -11.38
CA ALA A 142 -2.69 10.33 -10.36
C ALA A 142 -1.33 10.69 -9.72
N ALA A 143 -0.49 9.68 -9.47
CA ALA A 143 0.85 9.87 -8.94
C ALA A 143 1.74 10.67 -9.90
N LYS A 144 1.66 10.42 -11.22
CA LYS A 144 2.38 11.22 -12.23
C LYS A 144 2.01 12.71 -12.16
N ILE A 145 0.72 13.02 -12.04
CA ILE A 145 0.27 14.42 -11.93
C ILE A 145 0.79 15.06 -10.63
N ARG A 146 0.80 14.31 -9.52
CA ARG A 146 1.32 14.79 -8.24
C ARG A 146 2.84 14.99 -8.28
N ALA A 147 3.57 14.13 -8.98
CA ALA A 147 5.02 14.19 -9.16
C ALA A 147 5.46 15.53 -9.78
N LEU A 148 4.68 16.10 -10.72
CA LEU A 148 4.96 17.39 -11.37
C LEU A 148 5.08 18.58 -10.41
N LYS A 149 4.58 18.45 -9.17
CA LYS A 149 4.67 19.49 -8.13
C LYS A 149 6.03 19.56 -7.42
N PHE A 150 6.90 18.58 -7.66
CA PHE A 150 8.21 18.47 -7.01
C PHE A 150 9.33 18.75 -8.00
N ASN A 151 10.47 19.24 -7.50
CA ASN A 151 11.63 19.57 -8.33
C ASN A 151 12.40 18.32 -8.76
N SER A 152 12.39 17.30 -7.93
CA SER A 152 12.97 15.99 -8.25
C SER A 152 12.10 14.88 -7.69
N VAL A 153 12.06 13.76 -8.42
CA VAL A 153 11.23 12.61 -8.13
C VAL A 153 12.06 11.36 -8.28
N THR A 154 12.17 10.55 -7.24
CA THR A 154 12.73 9.20 -7.31
C THR A 154 11.59 8.19 -7.34
N VAL A 155 11.61 7.27 -8.30
CA VAL A 155 10.68 6.16 -8.37
C VAL A 155 11.43 4.90 -7.95
N CYS A 156 10.95 4.25 -6.91
CA CYS A 156 11.48 2.99 -6.40
C CYS A 156 10.53 1.85 -6.79
N PHE A 157 11.04 0.91 -7.58
CA PHE A 157 10.30 -0.27 -8.00
C PHE A 157 11.17 -1.50 -7.77
N ASN A 158 10.72 -2.43 -6.93
CA ASN A 158 11.54 -3.52 -6.43
C ASN A 158 12.84 -3.01 -5.77
N GLN A 159 13.99 -3.54 -6.20
CA GLN A 159 15.34 -3.15 -5.74
C GLN A 159 15.97 -2.03 -6.60
N GLU A 160 15.25 -1.56 -7.63
CA GLU A 160 15.75 -0.53 -8.54
C GLU A 160 15.14 0.83 -8.18
N GLN A 161 15.95 1.88 -8.35
CA GLN A 161 15.53 3.25 -8.15
C GLN A 161 15.96 4.11 -9.33
N ILE A 162 15.04 4.93 -9.84
CA ILE A 162 15.29 5.87 -10.92
C ILE A 162 14.96 7.26 -10.40
N THR A 163 15.96 8.15 -10.40
CA THR A 163 15.76 9.55 -10.03
C THR A 163 15.61 10.39 -11.28
N LEU A 164 14.56 11.20 -11.28
CA LEU A 164 14.18 12.12 -12.34
C LEU A 164 14.25 13.54 -11.79
N ILE A 165 14.89 14.46 -12.53
CA ILE A 165 14.90 15.88 -12.20
C ILE A 165 13.95 16.59 -13.16
N LYS A 166 13.15 17.51 -12.61
CA LYS A 166 12.28 18.35 -13.41
C LYS A 166 13.15 19.24 -14.31
N SER A 167 13.00 19.09 -15.61
CA SER A 167 13.69 19.95 -16.58
C SER A 167 13.02 21.31 -16.65
N SER A 168 13.60 22.27 -17.35
CA SER A 168 13.06 23.64 -17.48
C SER A 168 11.67 23.71 -18.17
N GLY A 169 11.07 22.58 -18.56
CA GLY A 169 9.70 22.45 -19.08
C GLY A 169 8.80 21.55 -18.22
N ASP A 170 7.65 21.11 -18.73
CA ASP A 170 6.69 20.21 -18.01
C ASP A 170 7.15 18.73 -17.93
N GLY A 171 8.44 18.46 -18.18
CA GLY A 171 9.03 17.13 -18.31
C GLY A 171 9.98 16.75 -17.17
N PHE A 172 10.35 15.47 -17.15
CA PHE A 172 11.31 14.88 -16.22
C PHE A 172 12.42 14.21 -17.02
N ASP A 173 13.67 14.58 -16.76
CA ASP A 173 14.83 13.95 -17.37
C ASP A 173 15.48 13.00 -16.35
N PRO A 174 15.86 11.76 -16.76
CA PRO A 174 16.58 10.87 -15.87
C PRO A 174 17.94 11.47 -15.51
N ILE A 175 18.33 11.31 -14.25
CA ILE A 175 19.73 11.50 -13.88
C ILE A 175 20.48 10.34 -14.55
N ASN A 176 21.22 10.63 -15.62
CA ASN A 176 22.26 9.72 -16.08
C ASN A 176 23.17 9.48 -14.87
N ALA A 177 23.17 8.27 -14.33
CA ALA A 177 24.21 7.84 -13.41
C ALA A 177 25.53 8.03 -14.17
N ALA A 178 26.26 9.09 -13.81
CA ALA A 178 27.64 9.21 -14.24
C ALA A 178 28.39 8.05 -13.60
N ALA A 179 28.92 7.18 -14.47
CA ALA A 179 29.97 6.17 -14.30
C ALA A 179 30.29 5.68 -12.87
#